data_AF-A0A368FEG0-F1
#
_entry.id   AF-A0A368FEG0-F1
#
_cell.length_a   1.000
_cell.length_b   1.000
_cell.length_c   1.000
_cell.angle_alpha   90.00
_cell.angle_beta   90.00
_cell.angle_gamma   90.00
#
_symmetry.space_group_name_H-M   'P 1'
#
loop_
_entity.id
_entity.type
_entity.pdbx_description
1 polymer ?
#
loop_
_entity_poly.entity_id
_entity_poly.type
_entity_poly.pdbx_seq_one_letter_code
_entity_poly.pdbx_strand_id
1 'polypeptide(L)'
;MSPKERLENVLKDPLFNRIREHKPHMFNKLVPISGDLMEDNLGLNQHDMQNICDEVHFNSMLPLYFLLLRTVSIVIHSAATVKFDEQLKDAVEMNVVGTTRLVALCHKMKNLVVSS
;
A
#
# COMPACT_ATOMS: atom_id res chain seq x y z
N MET A 1 15.52 4.69 4.57
CA MET A 1 14.44 5.22 5.43
C MET A 1 13.28 4.26 5.35
N SER A 2 12.75 3.80 6.48
CA SER A 2 11.61 2.88 6.53
C SER A 2 10.31 3.56 6.05
N PRO A 3 9.30 2.79 5.59
CA PRO A 3 7.99 3.36 5.23
C PRO A 3 7.34 4.14 6.38
N LYS A 4 7.52 3.69 7.62
CA LYS A 4 7.00 4.36 8.82
C LYS A 4 7.64 5.73 9.02
N GLU A 5 8.97 5.82 8.98
CA GLU A 5 9.68 7.10 9.09
C GLU A 5 9.32 8.05 7.95
N ARG A 6 9.18 7.54 6.71
CA ARG A 6 8.71 8.33 5.56
C ARG A 6 7.33 8.92 5.80
N LEU A 7 6.38 8.10 6.26
CA LEU A 7 5.03 8.55 6.58
C LEU A 7 5.05 9.61 7.68
N GLU A 8 5.76 9.37 8.77
CA GLU A 8 5.90 10.34 9.87
C GLU A 8 6.45 11.68 9.39
N ASN A 9 7.40 11.68 8.45
CA ASN A 9 7.94 12.90 7.87
C ASN A 9 6.92 13.64 6.99
N VAL A 10 6.16 12.93 6.15
CA VAL A 10 5.09 13.53 5.34
C VAL A 10 4.03 14.17 6.24
N LEU A 11 3.65 13.49 7.32
CA LEU A 11 2.63 13.98 8.24
C LEU A 11 3.05 15.22 9.05
N LYS A 12 4.33 15.60 9.04
CA LYS A 12 4.83 16.86 9.64
C LYS A 12 4.51 18.09 8.79
N ASP A 13 4.21 17.93 7.51
CA ASP A 13 3.91 19.03 6.59
C ASP A 13 2.75 19.93 7.11
N PRO A 14 2.84 21.26 6.94
CA PRO A 14 1.79 22.19 7.35
C PRO A 14 0.39 21.87 6.81
N LEU A 15 0.29 21.19 5.67
CA LEU A 15 -0.97 20.70 5.09
C LEU A 15 -1.80 19.90 6.10
N PHE A 16 -1.14 19.20 7.03
CA PHE A 16 -1.79 18.35 8.03
C PHE A 16 -2.04 19.03 9.38
N ASN A 17 -1.69 20.32 9.55
CA ASN A 17 -1.81 21.04 10.84
C ASN A 17 -3.23 20.97 11.40
N ARG A 18 -4.25 21.25 10.58
CA ARG A 18 -5.66 21.22 11.00
C ARG A 18 -6.06 19.87 11.57
N ILE A 19 -5.64 18.76 10.94
CA ILE A 19 -5.95 17.40 11.40
C ILE A 19 -5.17 17.10 12.69
N ARG A 20 -3.91 17.52 12.78
CA ARG A 20 -3.05 17.31 13.96
C ARG A 20 -3.61 18.00 15.20
N GLU A 21 -4.15 19.21 15.02
CA GLU A 21 -4.77 19.99 16.10
C GLU A 21 -6.14 19.46 16.50
N HIS A 22 -7.01 19.14 15.53
CA HIS A 22 -8.43 18.88 15.81
C HIS A 22 -8.77 17.38 15.90
N LYS A 23 -8.05 16.52 15.17
CA LYS A 23 -8.36 15.08 15.03
C LYS A 23 -7.10 14.20 14.85
N PRO A 24 -6.12 14.24 15.78
CA PRO A 24 -4.85 13.51 15.61
C PRO A 24 -5.02 11.99 15.50
N HIS A 25 -6.07 11.42 16.13
CA HIS A 25 -6.39 10.00 16.04
C HIS A 25 -6.69 9.51 14.61
N MET A 26 -6.98 10.40 13.66
CA MET A 26 -7.19 10.03 12.26
C MET A 26 -5.94 9.40 11.63
N PHE A 27 -4.74 9.75 12.12
CA PHE A 27 -3.50 9.16 11.61
C PHE A 27 -3.34 7.68 11.99
N ASN A 28 -4.04 7.19 13.02
CA ASN A 28 -4.04 5.76 13.40
C ASN A 28 -4.63 4.87 12.30
N LYS A 29 -5.35 5.45 11.33
CA LYS A 29 -5.89 4.74 10.17
C LYS A 29 -4.83 4.49 9.07
N LEU A 30 -3.70 5.17 9.12
CA LEU A 30 -2.62 5.07 8.14
C LEU A 30 -1.67 3.94 8.53
N VAL A 31 -1.48 2.99 7.61
CA VAL A 31 -0.59 1.85 7.81
C VAL A 31 0.32 1.79 6.60
N PRO A 32 1.59 2.21 6.74
CA PRO A 32 2.55 2.18 5.64
C PRO A 32 3.06 0.75 5.44
N ILE A 33 3.16 0.33 4.19
CA ILE A 33 3.65 -0.99 3.78
C ILE A 33 4.84 -0.78 2.84
N SER A 34 5.89 -1.59 2.98
CA SER A 34 7.02 -1.59 2.04
C SER A 34 6.59 -2.22 0.71
N GLY A 35 7.03 -1.65 -0.41
CA GLY A 35 6.83 -2.26 -1.72
C GLY A 35 7.49 -1.48 -2.85
N ASP A 36 7.64 -2.14 -3.99
CA ASP A 36 8.23 -1.63 -5.23
C ASP A 36 7.50 -2.25 -6.43
N LEU A 37 7.01 -1.40 -7.36
CA LEU A 37 6.27 -1.84 -8.55
C LEU A 37 7.15 -2.58 -9.58
N MET A 38 8.46 -2.35 -9.52
CA MET A 38 9.43 -2.99 -10.41
C MET A 38 9.83 -4.38 -9.90
N GLU A 39 9.48 -4.73 -8.65
CA GLU A 39 9.77 -6.03 -8.07
C GLU A 39 8.60 -7.02 -8.22
N ASP A 40 8.95 -8.30 -8.25
CA ASP A 40 7.95 -9.38 -8.22
C ASP A 40 7.13 -9.33 -6.93
N ASN A 41 5.85 -9.65 -7.04
CA ASN A 41 4.87 -9.51 -5.96
C ASN A 41 4.88 -8.11 -5.30
N LEU A 42 5.27 -7.08 -6.05
CA LEU A 42 5.36 -5.69 -5.60
C LEU A 42 6.37 -5.47 -4.47
N GLY A 43 7.37 -6.34 -4.31
CA GLY A 43 8.33 -6.27 -3.20
C GLY A 43 7.71 -6.51 -1.82
N LEU A 44 6.48 -7.04 -1.78
CA LEU A 44 5.78 -7.34 -0.54
C LEU A 44 6.37 -8.59 0.12
N ASN A 45 6.55 -8.54 1.44
CA ASN A 45 6.80 -9.75 2.19
C ASN A 45 5.51 -10.60 2.29
N GLN A 46 5.68 -11.87 2.63
CA GLN A 46 4.58 -12.82 2.70
C GLN A 46 3.49 -12.40 3.70
N HIS A 47 3.89 -11.79 4.83
CA HIS A 47 2.96 -11.35 5.87
C HIS A 47 2.05 -10.22 5.36
N ASP A 48 2.62 -9.20 4.72
CA ASP A 48 1.86 -8.08 4.15
C ASP A 48 0.97 -8.55 2.99
N MET A 49 1.46 -9.47 2.16
CA MET A 49 0.65 -10.05 1.07
C MET A 49 -0.56 -10.82 1.63
N GLN A 50 -0.40 -11.60 2.69
CA GLN A 50 -1.50 -12.31 3.36
C GLN A 50 -2.49 -11.36 4.02
N ASN A 51 -2.00 -10.29 4.66
CA ASN A 51 -2.84 -9.26 5.27
C ASN A 51 -3.70 -8.52 4.24
N ILE A 52 -3.17 -8.27 3.04
CA ILE A 52 -3.89 -7.58 1.95
C ILE A 52 -4.87 -8.53 1.23
N CYS A 53 -4.46 -9.77 0.97
CA CYS A 53 -5.25 -10.75 0.20
C CYS A 53 -6.23 -11.58 1.05
N ASP A 54 -6.26 -11.38 2.36
CA ASP A 54 -7.21 -12.06 3.25
C ASP A 54 -6.95 -13.59 3.36
N GLU A 55 -5.66 -13.98 3.32
CA GLU A 55 -5.16 -15.36 3.46
C GLU A 55 -4.60 -15.58 4.88
N VAL A 56 -5.46 -15.55 5.90
CA VAL A 56 -5.03 -15.77 7.29
C VAL A 56 -5.00 -17.27 7.60
N HIS A 57 -3.81 -17.89 7.55
CA HIS A 57 -3.57 -19.18 8.21
C HIS A 57 -3.21 -18.93 9.68
N PHE A 58 -4.13 -19.29 10.57
CA PHE A 58 -4.05 -19.08 12.01
C PHE A 58 -2.99 -19.99 12.64
N ASN A 59 -1.82 -19.45 13.04
CA ASN A 59 -0.93 -20.12 14.00
C ASN A 59 -0.23 -19.08 14.91
N SER A 60 -0.66 -19.07 16.18
CA SER A 60 0.07 -18.64 17.39
C SER A 60 0.29 -17.14 17.70
N MET A 61 -0.72 -16.58 18.38
CA MET A 61 -0.73 -15.63 19.51
C MET A 61 0.39 -14.55 19.65
N LEU A 62 0.05 -13.30 19.32
CA LEU A 62 0.56 -12.09 19.98
C LEU A 62 -0.58 -11.06 20.16
N PRO A 63 -0.68 -10.37 21.31
CA PRO A 63 -1.98 -9.94 21.86
C PRO A 63 -2.29 -8.45 21.67
N LEU A 64 -1.46 -7.67 20.97
CA LEU A 64 -1.84 -6.31 20.54
C LEU A 64 -2.57 -6.37 19.20
N TYR A 65 -3.69 -7.09 19.25
CA TYR A 65 -4.92 -6.88 18.51
C TYR A 65 -4.72 -6.47 17.05
N PHE A 66 -4.93 -7.43 16.15
CA PHE A 66 -5.99 -7.26 15.17
C PHE A 66 -5.93 -5.87 14.54
N LEU A 67 -4.96 -5.63 13.65
CA LEU A 67 -5.11 -4.60 12.63
C LEU A 67 -6.26 -5.04 11.69
N LEU A 68 -7.44 -5.18 12.28
CA LEU A 68 -8.80 -5.18 11.76
C LEU A 68 -8.85 -5.61 10.30
N LEU A 69 -8.86 -6.94 10.07
CA LEU A 69 -9.38 -7.59 8.86
C LEU A 69 -9.33 -6.67 7.64
N ARG A 70 -8.13 -6.31 7.19
CA ARG A 70 -7.96 -5.31 6.13
C ARG A 70 -8.29 -5.94 4.79
N THR A 71 -9.57 -6.08 4.57
CA THR A 71 -10.16 -6.33 3.29
C THR A 71 -9.97 -5.07 2.47
N VAL A 72 -8.95 -5.04 1.61
CA VAL A 72 -8.83 -3.97 0.63
C VAL A 72 -10.04 -4.06 -0.29
N SER A 73 -10.97 -3.13 -0.13
CA SER A 73 -12.18 -3.04 -0.94
C SER A 73 -12.04 -2.07 -2.11
N ILE A 74 -11.06 -1.16 -2.03
CA ILE A 74 -10.76 -0.14 -3.03
C ILE A 74 -9.24 -0.01 -3.16
N VAL A 75 -8.74 -0.05 -4.39
CA VAL A 75 -7.34 0.22 -4.73
C VAL A 75 -7.27 1.50 -5.54
N ILE A 76 -6.44 2.45 -5.11
CA ILE A 76 -6.14 3.68 -5.84
C ILE A 76 -4.66 3.62 -6.23
N HIS A 77 -4.38 3.58 -7.52
CA HIS A 77 -3.02 3.51 -8.04
C HIS A 77 -2.58 4.88 -8.57
N SER A 78 -1.69 5.54 -7.84
CA SER A 78 -1.10 6.84 -8.22
C SER A 78 0.42 6.78 -8.42
N ALA A 79 1.00 5.58 -8.39
CA ALA A 79 2.44 5.40 -8.48
C ALA A 79 2.85 5.22 -9.94
N ALA A 80 3.57 6.21 -10.46
CA ALA A 80 4.07 6.24 -11.84
C ALA A 80 5.33 7.12 -11.91
N THR A 81 6.14 6.89 -12.93
CA THR A 81 7.20 7.82 -13.35
C THR A 81 6.72 8.64 -14.54
N VAL A 82 6.86 9.96 -14.47
CA VAL A 82 6.50 10.91 -15.54
C VAL A 82 7.75 11.67 -15.97
N LYS A 83 8.84 10.92 -16.21
CA LYS A 83 10.10 11.46 -16.72
C LYS A 83 10.14 11.28 -18.24
N PHE A 84 10.27 12.38 -18.96
CA PHE A 84 10.28 12.37 -20.43
C PHE A 84 11.61 11.88 -21.02
N ASP A 85 12.67 11.88 -20.22
CA ASP A 85 14.04 11.49 -20.57
C ASP A 85 14.40 10.09 -20.07
N GLU A 86 13.45 9.35 -19.49
CA GLU A 86 13.66 7.98 -19.03
C GLU A 86 13.70 7.00 -20.19
N GLN A 87 14.52 5.95 -20.07
CA GLN A 87 14.58 4.91 -21.09
C GLN A 87 13.21 4.25 -21.23
N LEU A 88 12.76 4.03 -22.47
CA LEU A 88 11.45 3.43 -22.74
C LEU A 88 11.24 2.11 -21.99
N LYS A 89 12.27 1.29 -21.87
CA LYS A 89 12.22 0.02 -21.13
C LYS A 89 11.86 0.22 -19.66
N ASP A 90 12.49 1.19 -19.00
CA ASP A 90 12.28 1.47 -17.57
C ASP A 90 10.89 2.10 -17.35
N ALA A 91 10.47 2.99 -18.24
CA ALA A 91 9.13 3.58 -18.21
C ALA A 91 8.03 2.53 -18.41
N VAL A 92 8.22 1.57 -19.32
CA VAL A 92 7.30 0.44 -19.53
C VAL A 92 7.27 -0.47 -18.32
N GLU A 93 8.44 -0.81 -17.76
CA GLU A 93 8.54 -1.67 -16.58
C GLU A 93 7.78 -1.06 -15.38
N MET A 94 8.01 0.22 -15.10
CA MET A 94 7.39 0.91 -13.97
C MET A 94 5.88 1.12 -14.19
N ASN A 95 5.48 1.68 -15.33
CA ASN A 95 4.11 2.18 -15.52
C ASN A 95 3.14 1.12 -16.08
N VAL A 96 3.62 0.19 -16.90
CA VAL A 96 2.77 -0.83 -17.55
C VAL A 96 2.87 -2.16 -16.83
N VAL A 97 4.09 -2.67 -16.65
CA VAL A 97 4.30 -3.98 -16.00
C VAL A 97 3.97 -3.88 -14.51
N GLY A 98 4.41 -2.82 -13.84
CA GLY A 98 4.04 -2.52 -12.44
C GLY A 98 2.53 -2.45 -12.22
N THR A 99 1.78 -1.77 -13.11
CA THR A 99 0.31 -1.76 -13.07
C THR A 99 -0.26 -3.16 -13.23
N THR A 100 0.28 -3.98 -14.14
CA THR A 100 -0.16 -5.36 -14.36
C THR A 100 0.05 -6.22 -13.11
N ARG A 101 1.20 -6.08 -12.42
CA ARG A 101 1.47 -6.76 -11.14
C ARG A 101 0.46 -6.36 -10.06
N LEU A 102 0.13 -5.06 -9.98
CA LEU A 102 -0.88 -4.57 -9.03
C LEU A 102 -2.27 -5.12 -9.33
N VAL A 103 -2.68 -5.17 -10.60
CA VAL A 103 -3.96 -5.80 -11.01
C VAL A 103 -3.96 -7.30 -10.67
N ALA A 104 -2.84 -8.00 -10.85
CA ALA A 104 -2.72 -9.40 -10.45
C ALA A 104 -2.87 -9.59 -8.93
N LEU A 105 -2.39 -8.65 -8.11
CA LEU A 105 -2.64 -8.64 -6.67
C LEU A 105 -4.13 -8.39 -6.36
N CYS A 106 -4.76 -7.46 -7.07
CA CYS A 106 -6.19 -7.13 -6.92
C CYS A 106 -7.09 -8.36 -7.13
N HIS A 107 -6.77 -9.23 -8.09
CA HIS A 107 -7.49 -10.48 -8.31
C HIS A 107 -7.41 -11.48 -7.15
N LYS A 108 -6.44 -11.32 -6.25
CA LYS A 108 -6.30 -12.14 -5.03
C LYS A 108 -7.04 -11.53 -3.83
N MET A 109 -7.58 -10.31 -3.93
CA MET A 109 -8.27 -9.63 -2.84
C MET A 109 -9.74 -10.06 -2.78
N LYS A 110 -10.18 -10.63 -1.65
CA LYS A 110 -11.51 -11.25 -1.52
C LYS A 110 -12.69 -10.28 -1.52
N ASN A 111 -12.46 -9.00 -1.22
CA ASN A 111 -13.52 -8.02 -0.97
C ASN A 111 -13.41 -6.78 -1.86
N LEU A 112 -12.62 -6.86 -2.93
CA LEU A 112 -12.45 -5.77 -3.87
C LEU A 112 -13.78 -5.48 -4.56
N VAL A 113 -14.27 -4.24 -4.41
CA VAL A 113 -15.54 -3.82 -5.00
C VAL A 113 -15.27 -3.23 -6.38
N VAL A 114 -16.01 -3.72 -7.38
CA VAL A 114 -16.05 -3.12 -8.72
C VAL A 114 -17.37 -2.35 -8.81
N SER A 115 -17.31 -1.02 -8.90
CA SER A 115 -18.49 -0.22 -9.24
C SER A 115 -18.77 -0.40 -10.73
N SER A 116 -19.96 -0.90 -11.05
CA SER A 116 -20.52 -0.91 -12.41
C SER A 116 -21.11 0.46 -12.77
#